data_AF-A0A6S7ISJ5-F1
#
_entry.id   AF-A0A6S7ISJ5-F1
#
_cell.length_a   1.000
_cell.length_b   1.000
_cell.length_c   1.000
_cell.angle_alpha   90.00
_cell.angle_beta   90.00
_cell.angle_gamma   90.00
#
_symmetry.space_group_name_H-M   'P 1'
#
loop_
_entity.id
_entity.type
_entity.pdbx_description
1 polymer ?
#
loop_
_entity_poly.entity_id
_entity_poly.type
_entity_poly.pdbx_seq_one_letter_code
_entity_poly.pdbx_strand_id
1 'polypeptide(L)'
;MAFHKRVILLLFVVLFNEAESHSWVSCPRSFDPSPYRGGNQVGPCEKWYHGVVNPVKAGDRIKVGWTSNNHGGGYVRLALVPESEVNNREAYKKNVLKFTCYGHDQRPGRYAYGDCKHPCNARPGCEYQSEKEDVERYDTTLTIPYNLKDGVYVLQWISLVGNIKEPYYSCVKLKVSGGNPNMNCHCSDPIPTAKCHRSGGPAMDVISKGTRRGKFCFRKDGVGHVDENIRQVPINVDCDPRITCQLSIWDGCKNELTGIE
;
A
#
# COMPACT_ATOMS: atom_id res chain seq x y z
N MET A 1 -71.24 -12.83 17.40
CA MET A 1 -69.84 -13.11 17.78
C MET A 1 -68.98 -12.91 16.54
N ALA A 2 -68.23 -11.81 16.46
CA ALA A 2 -67.34 -11.51 15.35
C ALA A 2 -65.91 -11.36 15.88
N PHE A 3 -65.06 -12.34 15.61
CA PHE A 3 -63.64 -12.31 15.97
C PHE A 3 -62.83 -11.66 14.85
N HIS A 4 -62.40 -10.42 15.06
CA HIS A 4 -61.38 -9.77 14.22
C HIS A 4 -60.00 -10.34 14.56
N LYS A 5 -59.43 -11.16 13.66
CA LYS A 5 -58.00 -11.49 13.70
C LYS A 5 -57.20 -10.30 13.16
N ARG A 6 -56.59 -9.52 14.06
CA ARG A 6 -55.56 -8.55 13.70
C ARG A 6 -54.26 -9.32 13.42
N VAL A 7 -53.88 -9.40 12.15
CA VAL A 7 -52.54 -9.86 11.75
C VAL A 7 -51.60 -8.67 11.93
N ILE A 8 -50.74 -8.74 12.93
CA ILE A 8 -49.65 -7.78 13.13
C ILE A 8 -48.50 -8.22 12.23
N LEU A 9 -48.30 -7.50 11.13
CA LEU A 9 -47.15 -7.67 10.25
C LEU A 9 -45.96 -6.94 10.88
N LEU A 10 -45.06 -7.66 11.54
CA LEU A 10 -43.79 -7.12 12.04
C LEU A 10 -42.84 -6.91 10.86
N LEU A 11 -42.75 -5.67 10.36
CA LEU A 11 -41.68 -5.25 9.45
C LEU A 11 -40.36 -5.19 10.24
N PHE A 12 -39.54 -6.23 10.10
CA PHE A 12 -38.13 -6.14 10.47
C PHE A 12 -37.42 -5.23 9.47
N VAL A 13 -37.24 -3.96 9.83
CA VAL A 13 -36.28 -3.08 9.14
C VAL A 13 -34.89 -3.57 9.50
N VAL A 14 -34.31 -4.39 8.63
CA VAL A 14 -32.88 -4.72 8.69
C VAL A 14 -32.14 -3.43 8.34
N LEU A 15 -31.70 -2.71 9.37
CA LEU A 15 -30.71 -1.64 9.21
C LEU A 15 -29.42 -2.30 8.75
N PHE A 16 -29.21 -2.34 7.43
CA PHE A 16 -27.89 -2.57 6.87
C PHE A 16 -27.02 -1.38 7.30
N ASN A 17 -26.24 -1.56 8.36
CA ASN A 17 -25.05 -0.74 8.55
C ASN A 17 -24.16 -1.03 7.34
N GLU A 18 -24.16 -0.13 6.35
CA GLU A 18 -23.08 -0.10 5.38
C GLU A 18 -21.81 0.13 6.19
N ALA A 19 -21.06 -0.93 6.44
CA ALA A 19 -19.72 -0.83 6.95
C ALA A 19 -18.92 -0.09 5.88
N GLU A 20 -18.75 1.21 6.09
CA GLU A 20 -18.05 2.07 5.16
C GLU A 20 -16.62 1.54 5.03
N SER A 21 -16.33 1.12 3.81
CA SER A 21 -15.14 0.39 3.44
C SER A 21 -13.98 1.36 3.26
N HIS A 22 -12.87 1.13 3.94
CA HIS A 22 -11.80 2.14 4.00
C HIS A 22 -10.43 1.49 4.09
N SER A 23 -9.48 1.85 3.22
CA SER A 23 -8.09 1.40 3.36
C SER A 23 -7.14 2.56 3.07
N TRP A 24 -6.02 2.61 3.80
CA TRP A 24 -5.00 3.65 3.68
C TRP A 24 -3.64 3.14 4.15
N VAL A 25 -2.58 3.88 3.80
CA VAL A 25 -1.22 3.55 4.23
C VAL A 25 -1.10 3.80 5.73
N SER A 26 -0.65 2.79 6.47
CA SER A 26 -0.35 2.88 7.90
C SER A 26 1.15 2.91 8.19
N CYS A 27 1.98 2.56 7.20
CA CYS A 27 3.43 2.53 7.31
C CYS A 27 4.08 2.84 5.94
N PRO A 28 4.98 3.83 5.84
CA PRO A 28 5.30 4.83 6.86
C PRO A 28 4.07 5.69 7.19
N ARG A 29 4.17 6.61 8.15
CA ARG A 29 3.01 7.43 8.54
C ARG A 29 2.51 8.26 7.35
N SER A 30 1.23 8.10 7.02
CA SER A 30 0.50 8.83 5.96
C SER A 30 0.29 10.30 6.31
N PHE A 31 -0.25 11.08 5.36
CA PHE A 31 -0.62 12.48 5.58
C PHE A 31 -1.66 12.61 6.69
N ASP A 32 -2.62 11.70 6.70
CA ASP A 32 -3.59 11.55 7.78
C ASP A 32 -3.32 10.24 8.54
N PRO A 33 -2.69 10.31 9.72
CA PRO A 33 -2.38 9.16 10.56
C PRO A 33 -3.53 8.82 11.54
N SER A 34 -4.67 9.53 11.49
CA SER A 34 -5.80 9.27 12.38
C SER A 34 -6.28 7.83 12.22
N PRO A 35 -6.52 7.07 13.31
CA PRO A 35 -7.11 5.74 13.21
C PRO A 35 -8.60 5.79 12.84
N TYR A 36 -9.24 6.96 12.97
CA TYR A 36 -10.67 7.16 12.70
C TYR A 36 -10.94 7.72 11.30
N ARG A 37 -9.92 7.84 10.46
CA ARG A 37 -10.09 8.40 9.13
C ARG A 37 -10.85 7.44 8.21
N GLY A 38 -11.56 8.02 7.25
CA GLY A 38 -12.04 7.29 6.09
C GLY A 38 -10.94 7.04 5.06
N GLY A 39 -11.21 6.06 4.20
CA GLY A 39 -10.51 5.86 2.94
C GLY A 39 -10.86 6.97 1.96
N ASN A 40 -9.87 7.47 1.23
CA ASN A 40 -10.08 8.58 0.29
C ASN A 40 -10.13 8.04 -1.14
N GLN A 41 -11.26 8.24 -1.84
CA GLN A 41 -11.44 7.81 -3.23
C GLN A 41 -11.13 8.92 -4.25
N VAL A 42 -10.78 10.12 -3.79
CA VAL A 42 -10.47 11.28 -4.65
C VAL A 42 -8.97 11.58 -4.61
N GLY A 43 -8.23 11.11 -5.61
CA GLY A 43 -6.79 11.32 -5.71
C GLY A 43 -6.36 12.72 -6.20
N PRO A 44 -5.04 13.02 -6.23
CA PRO A 44 -3.93 12.05 -6.10
C PRO A 44 -3.55 11.65 -4.68
N CYS A 45 -3.84 12.49 -3.68
CA CYS A 45 -3.58 12.23 -2.27
C CYS A 45 -4.85 12.51 -1.45
N GLU A 46 -4.87 12.06 -0.20
CA GLU A 46 -5.91 12.47 0.75
C GLU A 46 -5.91 13.99 0.97
N LYS A 47 -7.11 14.58 1.15
CA LYS A 47 -7.30 16.02 1.30
C LYS A 47 -6.68 16.60 2.57
N TRP A 48 -6.62 15.81 3.64
CA TRP A 48 -6.23 16.26 4.98
C TRP A 48 -4.77 15.89 5.23
N TYR A 49 -3.94 16.89 5.50
CA TYR A 49 -2.53 16.74 5.80
C TYR A 49 -2.24 17.21 7.22
N HIS A 50 -1.73 16.30 8.06
CA HIS A 50 -1.40 16.56 9.46
C HIS A 50 0.10 16.72 9.72
N GLY A 51 0.89 17.12 8.72
CA GLY A 51 2.28 17.55 9.00
C GLY A 51 3.32 16.44 9.12
N VAL A 52 2.96 15.15 9.00
CA VAL A 52 3.92 14.07 9.28
C VAL A 52 4.89 13.89 8.11
N VAL A 53 6.18 13.93 8.42
CA VAL A 53 7.29 13.71 7.48
C VAL A 53 8.17 12.58 8.01
N ASN A 54 8.39 11.55 7.20
CA ASN A 54 9.17 10.37 7.58
C ASN A 54 10.61 10.53 7.07
N PRO A 55 11.64 10.57 7.93
CA PRO A 55 13.03 10.69 7.51
C PRO A 55 13.57 9.36 6.98
N VAL A 56 14.16 9.39 5.79
CA VAL A 56 14.76 8.24 5.11
C VAL A 56 16.05 8.63 4.39
N LYS A 57 16.96 7.68 4.19
CA LYS A 57 18.16 7.86 3.37
C LYS A 57 17.96 7.19 2.01
N ALA A 58 18.64 7.72 1.01
CA ALA A 58 18.81 7.03 -0.26
C ALA A 58 19.41 5.63 -0.03
N GLY A 59 18.79 4.61 -0.64
CA GLY A 59 19.14 3.20 -0.41
C GLY A 59 18.42 2.51 0.74
N ASP A 60 17.75 3.25 1.64
CA ASP A 60 16.96 2.62 2.71
C ASP A 60 15.90 1.69 2.10
N ARG A 61 15.75 0.49 2.65
CA ARG A 61 14.62 -0.39 2.34
C ARG A 61 13.52 -0.16 3.35
N ILE A 62 12.40 0.42 2.92
CA ILE A 62 11.24 0.69 3.77
C ILE A 62 10.10 -0.30 3.50
N LYS A 63 9.31 -0.58 4.54
CA LYS A 63 7.98 -1.17 4.36
C LYS A 63 7.00 -0.11 3.90
N VAL A 64 6.15 -0.51 2.96
CA VAL A 64 4.87 0.14 2.68
C VAL A 64 3.75 -0.79 3.12
N GLY A 65 3.01 -0.42 4.17
CA GLY A 65 1.94 -1.23 4.75
C GLY A 65 0.62 -0.48 4.84
N TRP A 66 -0.50 -1.19 4.67
CA TRP A 66 -1.85 -0.63 4.69
C TRP A 66 -2.81 -1.56 5.42
N THR A 67 -3.88 -0.99 5.97
CA THR A 67 -4.92 -1.75 6.66
C THR A 67 -5.77 -2.53 5.65
N SER A 68 -6.13 -3.77 5.98
CA SER A 68 -7.13 -4.57 5.26
C SER A 68 -8.49 -3.93 5.46
N ASN A 69 -8.84 -3.63 6.72
CA ASN A 69 -10.14 -3.09 7.09
C ASN A 69 -11.32 -3.93 6.52
N ASN A 70 -11.15 -5.24 6.53
CA ASN A 70 -12.08 -6.22 5.95
C ASN A 70 -12.17 -6.20 4.42
N HIS A 71 -11.06 -5.89 3.76
CA HIS A 71 -10.93 -5.95 2.31
C HIS A 71 -9.88 -6.96 1.91
N GLY A 72 -10.31 -8.07 1.32
CA GLY A 72 -9.44 -9.03 0.64
C GLY A 72 -9.24 -8.66 -0.83
N GLY A 73 -8.04 -8.90 -1.33
CA GLY A 73 -7.77 -8.94 -2.76
C GLY A 73 -7.61 -7.58 -3.42
N GLY A 74 -6.62 -7.46 -4.30
CA GLY A 74 -6.51 -6.30 -5.17
C GLY A 74 -5.11 -6.00 -5.68
N TYR A 75 -4.97 -4.77 -6.18
CA TYR A 75 -3.73 -4.25 -6.75
C TYR A 75 -3.37 -2.92 -6.11
N VAL A 76 -2.10 -2.73 -5.85
CA VAL A 76 -1.54 -1.45 -5.42
C VAL A 76 -0.54 -0.96 -6.46
N ARG A 77 -0.56 0.34 -6.74
CA ARG A 77 0.52 1.03 -7.44
C ARG A 77 1.19 1.99 -6.49
N LEU A 78 2.51 1.96 -6.50
CA LEU A 78 3.36 2.91 -5.78
C LEU A 78 4.02 3.86 -6.77
N ALA A 79 3.96 5.15 -6.50
CA ALA A 79 4.58 6.19 -7.31
C ALA A 79 5.22 7.27 -6.42
N LEU A 80 6.29 7.89 -6.88
CA LEU A 80 7.06 8.86 -6.09
C LEU A 80 7.29 10.13 -6.90
N VAL A 81 6.98 11.28 -6.30
CA VAL A 81 7.18 12.60 -6.92
C VAL A 81 7.79 13.57 -5.90
N PRO A 82 8.49 14.63 -6.34
CA PRO A 82 8.85 15.72 -5.42
C PRO A 82 7.59 16.37 -4.84
N GLU A 83 7.69 16.94 -3.64
CA GLU A 83 6.55 17.58 -2.94
C GLU A 83 5.85 18.66 -3.78
N SER A 84 6.58 19.37 -4.64
CA SER A 84 6.02 20.37 -5.57
C SER A 84 4.98 19.79 -6.54
N GLU A 85 4.98 18.48 -6.76
CA GLU A 85 4.10 17.75 -7.68
C GLU A 85 2.99 16.97 -6.95
N VAL A 86 2.79 17.19 -5.65
CA VAL A 86 1.84 16.43 -4.81
C VAL A 86 0.41 16.39 -5.36
N ASN A 87 -0.02 17.43 -6.08
CA ASN A 87 -1.35 17.52 -6.67
C ASN A 87 -1.39 17.13 -8.16
N ASN A 88 -0.26 16.76 -8.76
CA ASN A 88 -0.15 16.46 -10.18
C ASN A 88 -0.32 14.96 -10.48
N ARG A 89 -1.53 14.58 -10.90
CA ARG A 89 -1.86 13.18 -11.26
C ARG A 89 -0.97 12.60 -12.36
N GLU A 90 -0.58 13.41 -13.34
CA GLU A 90 0.25 12.94 -14.46
C GLU A 90 1.72 12.76 -14.05
N ALA A 91 2.21 13.54 -13.08
CA ALA A 91 3.53 13.31 -12.50
C ALA A 91 3.61 11.93 -11.84
N TYR A 92 2.60 11.53 -11.07
CA TYR A 92 2.54 10.19 -10.48
C TYR A 92 2.50 9.08 -11.53
N LYS A 93 1.73 9.25 -12.61
CA LYS A 93 1.66 8.25 -13.69
C LYS A 93 3.00 8.09 -14.41
N LYS A 94 3.84 9.14 -14.48
CA LYS A 94 5.16 9.10 -15.10
C LYS A 94 6.28 8.59 -14.18
N ASN A 95 6.04 8.54 -12.87
CA ASN A 95 7.04 8.18 -11.87
C ASN A 95 6.58 6.99 -11.01
N VAL A 96 6.08 5.94 -11.66
CA VAL A 96 5.68 4.72 -10.97
C VAL A 96 6.92 3.93 -10.59
N LEU A 97 6.94 3.48 -9.33
CA LEU A 97 7.98 2.65 -8.74
C LEU A 97 7.68 1.18 -8.95
N LYS A 98 6.47 0.75 -8.55
CA LYS A 98 6.12 -0.66 -8.36
C LYS A 98 4.62 -0.88 -8.50
N PHE A 99 4.23 -2.03 -9.04
CA PHE A 99 2.91 -2.60 -8.84
C PHE A 99 3.01 -3.81 -7.92
N THR A 100 2.10 -3.94 -6.98
CA THR A 100 1.98 -5.15 -6.16
C THR A 100 0.52 -5.59 -6.10
N CYS A 101 0.32 -6.82 -5.69
CA CYS A 101 -0.99 -7.38 -5.40
C CYS A 101 -1.06 -7.77 -3.92
N TYR A 102 -2.27 -7.94 -3.43
CA TYR A 102 -2.50 -8.52 -2.11
C TYR A 102 -3.68 -9.47 -2.18
N GLY A 103 -3.62 -10.50 -1.34
CA GLY A 103 -4.53 -11.63 -1.39
C GLY A 103 -5.69 -11.51 -0.40
N HIS A 104 -6.29 -12.67 -0.17
CA HIS A 104 -7.42 -12.95 0.71
C HIS A 104 -7.22 -12.54 2.17
N ASP A 105 -8.28 -11.97 2.78
CA ASP A 105 -8.40 -11.75 4.24
C ASP A 105 -8.90 -13.04 4.90
N GLN A 106 -8.04 -13.74 5.65
CA GLN A 106 -8.29 -15.14 6.06
C GLN A 106 -9.26 -15.31 7.24
N ARG A 107 -9.86 -14.22 7.75
CA ARG A 107 -10.74 -14.29 8.92
C ARG A 107 -12.10 -14.93 8.58
N PRO A 108 -12.68 -15.77 9.47
CA PRO A 108 -13.99 -16.36 9.26
C PRO A 108 -15.08 -15.31 8.98
N GLY A 109 -15.84 -15.51 7.90
CA GLY A 109 -16.92 -14.59 7.49
C GLY A 109 -16.44 -13.26 6.88
N ARG A 110 -15.13 -13.10 6.66
CA ARG A 110 -14.55 -11.98 5.91
C ARG A 110 -14.25 -12.40 4.47
N TYR A 111 -14.24 -11.41 3.59
CA TYR A 111 -14.40 -11.59 2.16
C TYR A 111 -13.22 -12.30 1.48
N ALA A 112 -13.55 -13.36 0.73
CA ALA A 112 -12.59 -14.28 0.12
C ALA A 112 -12.15 -13.87 -1.29
N TYR A 113 -11.61 -12.66 -1.47
CA TYR A 113 -11.27 -12.20 -2.81
C TYR A 113 -9.76 -12.30 -3.12
N GLY A 114 -9.46 -13.01 -4.21
CA GLY A 114 -8.20 -13.09 -4.91
C GLY A 114 -7.17 -14.06 -4.28
N ASP A 115 -6.73 -15.03 -5.07
CA ASP A 115 -5.48 -15.73 -4.79
C ASP A 115 -4.34 -14.98 -5.50
N CYS A 116 -3.62 -14.14 -4.76
CA CYS A 116 -2.35 -13.63 -5.25
C CYS A 116 -1.18 -14.42 -4.66
N LYS A 117 -0.28 -14.90 -5.53
CA LYS A 117 1.08 -15.29 -5.12
C LYS A 117 1.91 -14.04 -4.84
N HIS A 118 1.52 -13.26 -3.82
CA HIS A 118 2.44 -12.29 -3.24
C HIS A 118 3.52 -13.08 -2.50
N PRO A 119 4.79 -12.67 -2.49
CA PRO A 119 5.83 -13.51 -1.91
C PRO A 119 5.78 -13.61 -0.37
N CYS A 120 4.77 -12.99 0.24
CA CYS A 120 4.36 -13.15 1.64
C CYS A 120 2.91 -13.63 1.84
N ASN A 121 2.17 -14.07 0.80
CA ASN A 121 0.73 -14.43 0.88
C ASN A 121 -0.08 -13.52 1.83
N ALA A 122 0.09 -12.20 1.71
CA ALA A 122 -0.52 -11.17 2.57
C ALA A 122 -0.38 -11.33 4.11
N ARG A 123 0.46 -12.28 4.57
CA ARG A 123 0.63 -12.83 5.94
C ARG A 123 -0.43 -13.89 6.31
N PRO A 124 -0.08 -15.20 6.33
CA PRO A 124 -0.82 -16.18 7.10
C PRO A 124 -0.42 -16.03 8.56
N GLY A 125 -1.27 -15.38 9.37
CA GLY A 125 -0.96 -15.05 10.75
C GLY A 125 -2.12 -15.36 11.70
N CYS A 126 -2.68 -16.56 11.63
CA CYS A 126 -3.78 -16.99 12.52
C CYS A 126 -3.47 -16.77 14.02
N GLU A 127 -2.20 -16.82 14.43
CA GLU A 127 -1.78 -16.65 15.83
C GLU A 127 -1.89 -15.22 16.37
N TYR A 128 -1.99 -14.21 15.49
CA TYR A 128 -2.10 -12.80 15.88
C TYR A 128 -3.52 -12.22 15.67
N GLN A 129 -4.46 -13.05 15.20
CA GLN A 129 -5.83 -12.71 14.79
C GLN A 129 -6.86 -13.07 15.87
N SER A 130 -6.63 -12.72 17.14
CA SER A 130 -7.53 -13.15 18.23
C SER A 130 -8.73 -12.23 18.48
N GLU A 131 -8.83 -11.06 17.83
CA GLU A 131 -9.85 -10.06 18.15
C GLU A 131 -10.71 -9.65 16.94
N LYS A 132 -12.02 -9.53 17.15
CA LYS A 132 -13.03 -9.19 16.12
C LYS A 132 -12.81 -7.81 15.46
N GLU A 133 -12.04 -6.95 16.11
CA GLU A 133 -11.69 -5.59 15.70
C GLU A 133 -10.32 -5.49 15.01
N ASP A 134 -9.59 -6.60 14.86
CA ASP A 134 -8.25 -6.59 14.29
C ASP A 134 -8.28 -6.21 12.80
N VAL A 135 -7.68 -5.08 12.44
CA VAL A 135 -7.56 -4.60 11.07
C VAL A 135 -6.28 -5.16 10.46
N GLU A 136 -6.32 -6.42 10.02
CA GLU A 136 -5.19 -7.13 9.40
C GLU A 136 -4.39 -6.21 8.46
N ARG A 137 -3.05 -6.32 8.45
CA ARG A 137 -2.20 -5.41 7.67
C ARG A 137 -1.55 -6.11 6.49
N TYR A 138 -1.81 -5.61 5.29
CA TYR A 138 -1.06 -5.96 4.08
C TYR A 138 0.21 -5.11 3.93
N ASP A 139 1.19 -5.61 3.20
CA ASP A 139 2.43 -4.89 2.96
C ASP A 139 3.19 -5.26 1.69
N THR A 140 4.14 -4.40 1.37
CA THR A 140 5.23 -4.64 0.43
C THR A 140 6.48 -3.87 0.88
N THR A 141 7.59 -4.04 0.16
CA THR A 141 8.85 -3.31 0.37
C THR A 141 9.14 -2.37 -0.80
N LEU A 142 9.87 -1.31 -0.49
CA LEU A 142 10.40 -0.34 -1.44
C LEU A 142 11.79 0.11 -0.99
N THR A 143 12.76 0.04 -1.90
CA THR A 143 14.04 0.73 -1.72
C THR A 143 13.92 2.18 -2.14
N ILE A 144 14.40 3.12 -1.31
CA ILE A 144 14.46 4.53 -1.66
C ILE A 144 15.53 4.74 -2.76
N PRO A 145 15.20 5.33 -3.92
CA PRO A 145 16.16 5.44 -5.00
C PRO A 145 17.42 6.25 -4.62
N TYR A 146 18.57 5.73 -5.01
CA TYR A 146 19.88 6.34 -4.83
C TYR A 146 20.06 7.64 -5.62
N ASN A 147 19.34 7.82 -6.73
CA ASN A 147 19.47 8.99 -7.60
C ASN A 147 18.56 10.16 -7.25
N LEU A 148 17.89 10.14 -6.09
CA LEU A 148 17.11 11.28 -5.64
C LEU A 148 18.04 12.42 -5.22
N LYS A 149 17.58 13.66 -5.39
CA LYS A 149 18.20 14.81 -4.72
C LYS A 149 17.70 14.84 -3.27
N ASP A 150 18.49 15.35 -2.34
CA ASP A 150 18.01 15.62 -0.99
C ASP A 150 16.79 16.57 -1.02
N GLY A 151 15.74 16.22 -0.27
CA GLY A 151 14.49 16.97 -0.29
C GLY A 151 13.28 16.17 0.20
N VAL A 152 12.10 16.77 0.07
CA VAL A 152 10.82 16.13 0.43
C VAL A 152 10.16 15.56 -0.81
N TYR A 153 9.82 14.28 -0.72
CA TYR A 153 9.11 13.53 -1.75
C TYR A 153 7.79 12.99 -1.19
N VAL A 154 6.84 12.75 -2.08
CA VAL A 154 5.55 12.16 -1.76
C VAL A 154 5.42 10.81 -2.43
N LEU A 155 5.35 9.77 -1.60
CA LEU A 155 5.02 8.41 -2.02
C LEU A 155 3.49 8.29 -2.06
N GLN A 156 2.93 8.07 -3.25
CA GLN A 156 1.53 7.74 -3.44
C GLN A 156 1.34 6.23 -3.40
N TRP A 157 0.35 5.82 -2.61
CA TRP A 157 -0.28 4.52 -2.66
C TRP A 157 -1.67 4.69 -3.27
N ILE A 158 -1.93 3.97 -4.34
CA ILE A 158 -3.28 3.84 -4.92
C ILE A 158 -3.63 2.35 -4.94
N SER A 159 -4.81 2.02 -4.40
CA SER A 159 -5.24 0.64 -4.22
C SER A 159 -6.58 0.38 -4.87
N LEU A 160 -6.62 -0.63 -5.72
CA LEU A 160 -7.86 -1.30 -6.13
C LEU A 160 -8.15 -2.39 -5.12
N VAL A 161 -9.38 -2.41 -4.64
CA VAL A 161 -9.87 -3.37 -3.66
C VAL A 161 -10.90 -4.30 -4.31
N GLY A 162 -10.90 -5.58 -3.92
CA GLY A 162 -11.92 -6.54 -4.31
C GLY A 162 -13.32 -5.98 -4.08
N ASN A 163 -14.13 -5.99 -5.15
CA ASN A 163 -15.52 -5.53 -5.17
C ASN A 163 -15.79 -4.04 -4.93
N ILE A 164 -14.77 -3.19 -4.90
CA ILE A 164 -14.92 -1.73 -4.86
C ILE A 164 -14.49 -1.17 -6.20
N LYS A 165 -15.35 -0.41 -6.88
CA LYS A 165 -15.09 0.07 -8.25
C LYS A 165 -14.00 1.14 -8.26
N GLU A 166 -14.05 2.04 -7.28
CA GLU A 166 -13.17 3.19 -7.17
C GLU A 166 -11.90 2.85 -6.40
N PRO A 167 -10.72 3.34 -6.83
CA PRO A 167 -9.49 3.17 -6.09
C PRO A 167 -9.46 4.03 -4.82
N TYR A 168 -8.78 3.54 -3.78
CA TYR A 168 -8.38 4.35 -2.64
C TYR A 168 -7.02 4.99 -2.88
N TYR A 169 -6.82 6.16 -2.30
CA TYR A 169 -5.61 6.95 -2.37
C TYR A 169 -5.11 7.25 -0.96
N SER A 170 -3.81 7.10 -0.77
CA SER A 170 -3.12 7.56 0.42
C SER A 170 -1.69 7.98 0.11
N CYS A 171 -1.17 8.98 0.83
CA CYS A 171 0.14 9.55 0.55
C CYS A 171 1.00 9.62 1.80
N VAL A 172 2.31 9.51 1.59
CA VAL A 172 3.33 9.54 2.64
C VAL A 172 4.38 10.57 2.25
N LYS A 173 4.74 11.48 3.16
CA LYS A 173 5.90 12.37 2.96
C LYS A 173 7.17 11.71 3.44
N LEU A 174 8.17 11.72 2.58
CA LEU A 174 9.51 11.19 2.82
C LEU A 174 10.50 12.35 2.74
N LYS A 175 11.26 12.61 3.80
CA LYS A 175 12.42 13.51 3.75
C LYS A 175 13.65 12.67 3.45
N VAL A 176 14.09 12.74 2.21
CA VAL A 176 15.21 11.95 1.66
C VAL A 176 16.53 12.71 1.85
N SER A 177 17.56 11.98 2.27
CA SER A 177 18.94 12.48 2.36
C SER A 177 19.96 11.50 1.79
N GLY A 178 21.11 12.00 1.33
CA GLY A 178 22.25 11.18 0.90
C GLY A 178 22.12 10.61 -0.51
N GLY A 179 21.26 11.19 -1.35
CA GLY A 179 21.10 10.76 -2.74
C GLY A 179 22.09 11.42 -3.69
N ASN A 180 22.31 10.80 -4.85
CA ASN A 180 23.22 11.25 -5.90
C ASN A 180 22.47 11.49 -7.22
N PRO A 181 22.00 12.72 -7.51
CA PRO A 181 21.20 13.01 -8.70
C PRO A 181 21.96 12.85 -10.03
N ASN A 182 23.28 12.67 -9.99
CA ASN A 182 24.11 12.48 -11.19
C ASN A 182 24.20 11.02 -11.64
N MET A 183 23.57 10.09 -10.92
CA MET A 183 23.56 8.67 -11.31
C MET A 183 22.80 8.45 -12.62
N ASN A 184 23.39 7.65 -13.51
CA ASN A 184 22.72 7.18 -14.71
C ASN A 184 22.01 5.85 -14.42
N CYS A 185 20.67 5.87 -14.45
CA CYS A 185 19.87 4.69 -14.13
C CYS A 185 19.49 3.93 -15.41
N HIS A 186 19.90 2.67 -15.50
CA HIS A 186 19.51 1.79 -16.58
C HIS A 186 18.14 1.17 -16.26
N CYS A 187 17.07 1.77 -16.78
CA CYS A 187 15.71 1.22 -16.75
C CYS A 187 15.27 0.85 -18.17
N SER A 188 15.48 -0.38 -18.63
CA SER A 188 15.03 -0.81 -19.96
C SER A 188 13.64 -1.43 -19.98
N ASP A 189 13.15 -1.93 -18.84
CA ASP A 189 12.00 -2.83 -18.87
C ASP A 189 10.70 -2.15 -18.46
N PRO A 190 9.54 -2.59 -19.02
CA PRO A 190 8.24 -2.21 -18.50
C PRO A 190 8.14 -2.57 -17.02
N ILE A 191 7.36 -1.81 -16.26
CA ILE A 191 7.14 -2.12 -14.84
C ILE A 191 6.47 -3.49 -14.77
N PRO A 192 7.08 -4.48 -14.10
CA PRO A 192 6.45 -5.76 -13.88
C PRO A 192 5.08 -5.55 -13.24
N THR A 193 4.09 -6.24 -13.79
CA THR A 193 2.74 -6.27 -13.22
C THR A 193 2.59 -7.57 -12.46
N ALA A 194 2.12 -7.49 -11.22
CA ALA A 194 1.86 -8.68 -10.43
C ALA A 194 0.75 -9.53 -11.10
N LYS A 195 0.98 -10.83 -11.21
CA LYS A 195 -0.04 -11.79 -11.68
C LYS A 195 -0.90 -12.22 -10.50
N CYS A 196 -2.22 -12.02 -10.59
CA CYS A 196 -3.17 -12.37 -9.53
C CYS A 196 -4.33 -13.15 -10.12
N HIS A 197 -4.87 -14.13 -9.37
CA HIS A 197 -6.14 -14.74 -9.73
C HIS A 197 -7.27 -13.79 -9.34
N ARG A 198 -8.02 -13.34 -10.33
CA ARG A 198 -9.13 -12.40 -10.13
C ARG A 198 -10.38 -13.16 -9.70
N SER A 199 -10.93 -12.82 -8.54
CA SER A 199 -12.22 -13.36 -8.07
C SER A 199 -13.32 -12.30 -7.94
N GLY A 200 -13.06 -11.07 -8.42
CA GLY A 200 -13.96 -9.91 -8.31
C GLY A 200 -13.22 -8.57 -8.42
N GLY A 201 -13.94 -7.45 -8.44
CA GLY A 201 -13.36 -6.09 -8.45
C GLY A 201 -12.88 -5.54 -9.82
N PRO A 202 -12.46 -4.26 -9.87
CA PRO A 202 -12.01 -3.57 -11.07
C PRO A 202 -10.74 -4.20 -11.65
N ALA A 203 -10.53 -4.02 -12.95
CA ALA A 203 -9.32 -4.49 -13.61
C ALA A 203 -8.11 -3.61 -13.26
N MET A 204 -6.91 -4.19 -13.28
CA MET A 204 -5.66 -3.49 -12.95
C MET A 204 -5.39 -2.27 -13.86
N ASP A 205 -5.96 -2.26 -15.06
CA ASP A 205 -5.87 -1.16 -16.03
C ASP A 205 -6.40 0.17 -15.47
N VAL A 206 -7.33 0.14 -14.51
CA VAL A 206 -7.81 1.33 -13.81
C VAL A 206 -6.66 2.13 -13.18
N ILE A 207 -5.63 1.45 -12.66
CA ILE A 207 -4.47 2.10 -12.03
C ILE A 207 -3.19 2.03 -12.88
N SER A 208 -3.10 1.13 -13.85
CA SER A 208 -1.90 0.93 -14.67
C SER A 208 -1.94 1.62 -16.03
N LYS A 209 -3.12 1.95 -16.58
CA LYS A 209 -3.24 2.54 -17.91
C LYS A 209 -2.55 3.90 -18.01
N GLY A 210 -1.70 4.05 -19.02
CA GLY A 210 -0.95 5.27 -19.29
C GLY A 210 0.15 5.57 -18.27
N THR A 211 0.52 4.59 -17.43
CA THR A 211 1.64 4.73 -16.50
C THR A 211 2.98 4.40 -17.16
N ARG A 212 4.06 4.94 -16.60
CA ARG A 212 5.44 4.71 -17.03
C ARG A 212 6.34 4.59 -15.81
N ARG A 213 7.42 3.81 -15.96
CA ARG A 213 8.45 3.63 -14.94
C ARG A 213 9.17 4.95 -14.73
N GLY A 214 9.36 5.34 -13.47
CA GLY A 214 10.22 6.47 -13.13
C GLY A 214 11.69 6.16 -13.42
N LYS A 215 12.49 7.20 -13.67
CA LYS A 215 13.95 7.07 -13.86
C LYS A 215 14.62 7.04 -12.49
N PHE A 216 14.61 5.87 -11.86
CA PHE A 216 15.10 5.67 -10.50
C PHE A 216 16.23 4.63 -10.47
N CYS A 217 17.24 4.85 -9.63
CA CYS A 217 18.34 3.92 -9.38
C CYS A 217 18.08 3.27 -8.01
N PHE A 218 17.85 1.97 -7.94
CA PHE A 218 17.58 1.28 -6.68
C PHE A 218 18.81 0.61 -6.06
N ARG A 219 19.95 0.65 -6.76
CA ARG A 219 21.27 0.23 -6.29
C ARG A 219 22.34 1.27 -6.63
N LYS A 220 23.45 1.23 -5.90
CA LYS A 220 24.60 2.15 -6.09
C LYS A 220 25.29 2.04 -7.44
N ASP A 221 25.17 0.90 -8.11
CA ASP A 221 25.71 0.62 -9.44
C ASP A 221 24.78 1.06 -10.60
N GLY A 222 23.66 1.74 -10.29
CA GLY A 222 22.77 2.31 -11.31
C GLY A 222 21.69 1.36 -11.83
N VAL A 223 21.47 0.20 -11.18
CA VAL A 223 20.36 -0.69 -11.53
C VAL A 223 19.01 0.00 -11.30
N GLY A 224 18.18 0.01 -12.34
CA GLY A 224 16.90 0.71 -12.37
C GLY A 224 15.67 -0.11 -11.99
N HIS A 225 15.85 -1.38 -11.62
CA HIS A 225 14.76 -2.27 -11.20
C HIS A 225 14.58 -2.16 -9.68
N VAL A 226 13.37 -1.81 -9.25
CA VAL A 226 13.01 -1.82 -7.82
C VAL A 226 13.10 -3.24 -7.27
N ASP A 227 13.29 -3.40 -5.96
CA ASP A 227 13.17 -4.70 -5.29
C ASP A 227 11.82 -5.37 -5.62
N GLU A 228 11.83 -6.26 -6.60
CA GLU A 228 10.69 -7.09 -7.01
C GLU A 228 10.64 -8.41 -6.22
N ASN A 229 11.75 -8.82 -5.60
CA ASN A 229 11.87 -10.11 -4.91
C ASN A 229 11.81 -9.94 -3.39
N ILE A 230 10.61 -9.64 -2.89
CA ILE A 230 10.32 -9.57 -1.46
C ILE A 230 10.52 -10.91 -0.71
N ARG A 231 10.81 -12.05 -1.39
CA ARG A 231 11.24 -13.30 -0.71
C ARG A 231 12.68 -13.25 -0.24
N GLN A 232 13.49 -12.36 -0.78
CA GLN A 232 14.82 -12.13 -0.23
C GLN A 232 14.60 -11.64 1.21
N VAL A 233 14.98 -12.53 2.14
CA VAL A 233 14.83 -12.32 3.58
C VAL A 233 15.55 -11.01 3.88
N PRO A 234 14.82 -9.94 4.21
CA PRO A 234 15.42 -8.71 4.69
C PRO A 234 16.43 -9.06 5.81
N ILE A 235 17.62 -8.42 5.92
CA ILE A 235 18.44 -8.53 7.17
C ILE A 235 17.57 -8.25 8.39
N ASN A 236 16.58 -7.41 8.17
CA ASN A 236 15.61 -6.92 9.10
C ASN A 236 14.30 -7.75 9.08
N VAL A 237 14.37 -9.09 8.90
CA VAL A 237 13.19 -9.98 9.05
C VAL A 237 12.55 -9.86 10.44
N ASP A 238 13.38 -9.57 11.45
CA ASP A 238 12.98 -9.30 12.84
C ASP A 238 12.54 -7.84 13.07
N CYS A 239 12.79 -6.96 12.11
CA CYS A 239 12.30 -5.59 12.11
C CYS A 239 10.91 -5.53 11.56
N ASP A 240 10.03 -6.27 12.21
CA ASP A 240 8.66 -6.39 11.80
C ASP A 240 7.88 -5.13 12.20
N PRO A 241 7.46 -4.30 11.24
CA PRO A 241 6.58 -3.17 11.51
C PRO A 241 5.18 -3.59 12.00
N ARG A 242 4.89 -4.89 12.20
CA ARG A 242 3.80 -5.37 13.06
C ARG A 242 3.99 -4.97 14.52
N ILE A 243 5.22 -4.78 15.00
CA ILE A 243 5.48 -4.31 16.36
C ILE A 243 5.18 -2.80 16.43
N THR A 244 5.79 -1.96 15.57
CA THR A 244 5.40 -0.54 15.40
C THR A 244 5.91 0.04 14.06
N CYS A 245 5.29 1.13 13.56
CA CYS A 245 5.82 1.92 12.45
C CYS A 245 7.18 2.56 12.78
N GLN A 246 7.48 2.81 14.06
CA GLN A 246 8.80 3.30 14.51
C GLN A 246 9.93 2.32 14.18
N LEU A 247 9.69 1.01 14.24
CA LEU A 247 10.72 0.00 13.95
C LEU A 247 11.11 -0.01 12.46
N SER A 248 10.16 0.13 11.53
CA SER A 248 10.48 0.21 10.09
C SER A 248 11.28 1.45 9.67
N ILE A 249 11.33 2.49 10.50
CA ILE A 249 12.10 3.71 10.24
C ILE A 249 13.33 3.82 11.16
N TRP A 250 13.61 2.81 11.98
CA TRP A 250 14.80 2.73 12.80
C TRP A 250 16.01 2.34 11.95
N ASP A 251 17.16 2.97 12.20
CA ASP A 251 18.36 2.83 11.36
C ASP A 251 18.91 1.39 11.30
N GLY A 252 18.72 0.56 12.34
CA GLY A 252 19.09 -0.85 12.28
C GLY A 252 18.14 -1.72 11.44
N CYS A 253 16.94 -1.22 11.14
CA CYS A 253 15.92 -1.88 10.33
C CYS A 253 15.85 -1.38 8.88
N LYS A 254 16.64 -0.36 8.52
CA LYS A 254 16.70 0.21 7.16
C LYS A 254 17.79 -0.42 6.28
N ASN A 255 18.70 -1.18 6.88
CA ASN A 255 19.86 -1.77 6.21
C ASN A 255 19.45 -2.87 5.20
N GLU A 256 20.27 -3.04 4.15
CA GLU A 256 20.08 -3.92 2.98
C GLU A 256 19.90 -5.41 3.33
N LEU A 257 19.81 -6.28 2.33
CA LEU A 257 19.78 -7.74 2.42
C LEU A 257 21.13 -8.33 2.86
N THR A 258 21.16 -9.41 3.65
CA THR A 258 22.38 -10.19 3.91
C THR A 258 22.59 -11.06 2.70
N GLY A 259 23.78 -11.01 2.10
CA GLY A 259 24.18 -11.97 1.08
C GLY A 259 23.56 -11.76 -0.30
N ILE A 260 23.48 -10.51 -0.79
CA ILE A 260 23.59 -10.32 -2.25
C ILE A 260 25.08 -10.37 -2.59
N GLU A 261 25.61 -11.59 -2.72
CA GLU A 261 26.72 -11.88 -3.62
C GLU A 261 26.14 -12.25 -4.99
#